data_AF-A0A7G6VZR1-F1
#
_entry.id   AF-A0A7G6VZR1-F1
#
_cell.length_a   1.000
_cell.length_b   1.000
_cell.length_c   1.000
_cell.angle_alpha   90.00
_cell.angle_beta   90.00
_cell.angle_gamma   90.00
#
_symmetry.space_group_name_H-M   'P 1'
#
loop_
_entity.id
_entity.type
_entity.pdbx_description
1 polymer ?
#
loop_
_entity_poly.entity_id
_entity_poly.type
_entity_poly.pdbx_seq_one_letter_code
_entity_poly.pdbx_strand_id
1 'polypeptide(L)'
;MGTDQYGRSVAICSVDRVDLGKRMVQAGLAVALPAYSQEYVADEQAAKAQQIGIWASEFEQPADYRAAHPQKALPQAPRHTGGPMPTIVPTSPRNEVYFRNCREARAAGYAPMYRGQPGYRPEMDGDNDGVACEPYRGR
;
A
#
# COMPACT_ATOMS: atom_id res chain seq x y z
N MET A 1 15.12 13.97 13.18
CA MET A 1 15.10 12.99 12.08
C MET A 1 16.44 12.28 12.06
N GLY A 2 16.49 10.98 11.85
CA GLY A 2 17.72 10.18 11.78
C GLY A 2 17.66 9.19 10.62
N THR A 3 18.75 8.44 10.43
CA THR A 3 18.83 7.35 9.45
C THR A 3 19.18 6.07 10.20
N ASP A 4 18.51 4.96 9.92
CA ASP A 4 18.82 3.67 10.54
C ASP A 4 20.01 2.97 9.86
N GLN A 5 20.45 1.84 10.43
CA GLN A 5 21.55 1.02 9.90
C GLN A 5 21.32 0.48 8.47
N TYR A 6 20.08 0.51 7.99
CA TYR A 6 19.72 0.08 6.64
C TYR A 6 19.70 1.25 5.63
N GLY A 7 19.89 2.48 6.10
CA GLY A 7 19.86 3.69 5.28
C GLY A 7 18.46 4.28 5.11
N ARG A 8 17.48 3.89 5.93
CA ARG A 8 16.11 4.42 5.87
C ARG A 8 15.97 5.62 6.78
N SER A 9 15.22 6.64 6.34
CA SER A 9 14.89 7.80 7.16
C SER A 9 13.90 7.43 8.27
N VAL A 10 14.20 7.82 9.50
CA VAL A 10 13.36 7.59 10.70
C VAL A 10 13.09 8.93 11.37
N ALA A 11 11.83 9.18 11.71
CA ALA A 11 11.39 10.45 12.28
C ALA A 11 10.23 10.24 13.25
N ILE A 12 10.08 11.20 14.18
CA ILE A 12 8.82 11.40 14.89
C ILE A 12 7.98 12.34 14.03
N CYS A 13 6.78 11.89 13.66
CA CYS A 13 5.84 12.68 12.87
C CYS A 13 4.79 13.31 13.80
N SER A 14 4.53 14.60 13.62
CA SER A 14 3.51 15.31 14.39
C SER A 14 2.61 16.17 13.52
N VAL A 15 1.34 16.29 13.95
CA VAL A 15 0.32 17.18 13.36
C VAL A 15 -0.26 17.99 14.50
N ASP A 16 -0.22 19.33 14.43
CA ASP A 16 -0.70 20.21 15.51
C ASP A 16 -0.13 19.87 16.90
N ARG A 17 1.16 19.47 16.93
CA ARG A 17 1.91 18.99 18.11
C ARG A 17 1.46 17.62 18.67
N VAL A 18 0.55 16.93 18.00
CA VAL A 18 0.20 15.54 18.33
C VAL A 18 1.23 14.61 17.71
N ASP A 19 1.96 13.87 18.54
CA ASP A 19 2.82 12.76 18.09
C ASP A 19 1.94 11.61 17.58
N LEU A 20 2.05 11.31 16.29
CA LEU A 20 1.27 10.26 15.64
C LEU A 20 1.65 8.85 16.14
N GLY A 21 2.94 8.61 16.37
CA GLY A 21 3.43 7.33 16.90
C GLY A 21 2.87 7.08 18.30
N LYS A 22 2.93 8.10 19.16
CA LYS A 22 2.31 8.04 20.49
C LYS A 22 0.81 7.75 20.39
N ARG A 23 0.08 8.43 19.50
CA ARG A 23 -1.37 8.23 19.34
C ARG A 23 -1.72 6.83 18.86
N MET A 24 -0.89 6.23 17.99
CA MET A 24 -1.07 4.84 17.56
C MET A 24 -0.89 3.87 18.72
N VAL A 25 0.14 4.05 19.54
CA VAL A 25 0.40 3.20 20.72
C VAL A 25 -0.74 3.33 21.73
N GLN A 26 -1.15 4.55 22.07
CA GLN A 26 -2.28 4.80 22.97
C GLN A 26 -3.60 4.21 22.46
N ALA A 27 -3.78 4.14 21.14
CA ALA A 27 -4.96 3.52 20.52
C ALA A 27 -4.86 1.99 20.41
N GLY A 28 -3.78 1.36 20.91
CA GLY A 28 -3.57 -0.07 20.79
C GLY A 28 -3.35 -0.55 19.35
N LEU A 29 -2.87 0.33 18.46
CA LEU A 29 -2.61 0.02 17.05
C LEU A 29 -1.14 -0.30 16.76
N ALA A 30 -0.26 -0.13 17.74
CA ALA A 30 1.17 -0.35 17.60
C ALA A 30 1.80 -0.83 18.92
N VAL A 31 2.93 -1.52 18.79
CA VAL A 31 3.81 -1.91 19.90
C VAL A 31 4.95 -0.91 20.05
N ALA A 32 5.41 -0.68 21.27
CA ALA A 32 6.60 0.11 21.54
C ALA A 32 7.87 -0.70 21.22
N LEU A 33 8.96 -0.02 20.84
CA LEU A 33 10.26 -0.64 20.62
C LEU A 33 11.30 -0.08 21.61
N PRO A 34 11.37 -0.65 22.84
CA PRO A 34 12.26 -0.15 23.90
C PRO A 34 13.75 -0.12 23.53
N ALA A 35 14.15 -0.97 22.58
CA ALA A 35 15.52 -0.99 22.04
C ALA A 35 15.90 0.31 21.30
N TYR A 36 14.92 1.12 20.89
CA TYR A 36 15.14 2.37 20.15
C TYR A 36 14.72 3.61 20.96
N SER A 37 13.61 3.54 21.70
CA SER A 37 13.13 4.66 22.53
C SER A 37 12.26 4.16 23.68
N GLN A 38 12.37 4.81 24.84
CA GLN A 38 11.50 4.57 25.99
C GLN A 38 10.22 5.42 25.98
N GLU A 39 10.11 6.39 25.06
CA GLU A 39 9.05 7.41 25.07
C GLU A 39 7.63 6.85 24.95
N TYR A 40 7.46 5.67 24.35
CA TYR A 40 6.15 5.05 24.11
C TYR A 40 5.82 3.88 25.04
N VAL A 41 6.73 3.49 25.93
CA VAL A 41 6.57 2.29 26.77
C VAL A 41 5.40 2.45 27.74
N ALA A 42 5.28 3.60 28.39
CA ALA A 42 4.18 3.84 29.33
C ALA A 42 2.81 3.83 28.64
N ASP A 43 2.71 4.40 27.43
CA ASP A 43 1.49 4.40 26.64
C ASP A 43 1.08 2.98 26.21
N GLU A 44 2.05 2.13 25.86
CA GLU A 44 1.79 0.73 25.53
C GLU A 44 1.28 -0.05 26.75
N GLN A 45 1.91 0.13 27.92
CA GLN A 45 1.46 -0.52 29.16
C GLN A 45 0.03 -0.13 29.53
N ALA A 46 -0.34 1.15 29.33
CA ALA A 46 -1.70 1.61 29.53
C ALA A 46 -2.70 0.98 28.56
N ALA A 47 -2.33 0.82 27.27
CA ALA A 47 -3.15 0.15 26.27
C ALA A 47 -3.31 -1.35 26.55
N LYS A 48 -2.25 -2.02 27.01
CA LYS A 48 -2.24 -3.42 27.47
C LYS A 48 -3.20 -3.64 28.64
N ALA A 49 -3.06 -2.84 29.70
CA ALA A 49 -3.87 -2.96 30.91
C ALA A 49 -5.37 -2.78 30.65
N GLN A 50 -5.72 -1.98 29.63
CA GLN A 50 -7.10 -1.71 29.23
C GLN A 50 -7.58 -2.61 28.08
N GLN A 51 -6.76 -3.53 27.60
CA GLN A 51 -7.09 -4.42 26.48
C GLN A 51 -7.54 -3.66 25.21
N ILE A 52 -6.86 -2.55 24.89
CA ILE A 52 -7.22 -1.69 23.76
C ILE A 52 -6.60 -2.23 22.46
N GLY A 53 -7.38 -2.25 21.38
CA GLY A 53 -6.89 -2.56 20.03
C GLY A 53 -6.36 -3.99 19.94
N ILE A 54 -5.12 -4.15 19.46
CA ILE A 54 -4.48 -5.47 19.33
C ILE A 54 -4.32 -6.18 20.69
N TRP A 55 -4.32 -5.43 21.81
CA TRP A 55 -4.19 -5.97 23.17
C TRP A 55 -5.49 -6.59 23.70
N ALA A 56 -6.59 -6.54 22.95
CA ALA A 56 -7.82 -7.28 23.27
C ALA A 56 -7.73 -8.79 22.97
N SER A 57 -6.63 -9.24 22.35
CA SER A 57 -6.36 -10.62 21.98
C SER A 57 -4.92 -10.99 22.32
N GLU A 58 -4.64 -12.28 22.32
CA GLU A 58 -3.28 -12.79 22.27
C GLU A 58 -2.68 -12.62 20.87
N PHE A 59 -1.40 -12.31 20.81
CA PHE A 59 -0.60 -12.28 19.59
C PHE A 59 0.89 -12.43 19.94
N GLU A 60 1.68 -12.92 18.99
CA GLU A 60 3.14 -12.98 19.12
C GLU A 60 3.75 -11.60 18.87
N GLN A 61 4.69 -11.17 19.71
CA GLN A 61 5.35 -9.89 19.50
C GLN A 61 6.10 -9.87 18.15
N PRO A 62 5.97 -8.81 17.34
CA PRO A 62 6.60 -8.75 16.02
C PRO A 62 8.13 -8.93 16.03
N ALA A 63 8.80 -8.55 17.11
CA ALA A 63 10.25 -8.76 17.26
C ALA A 63 10.59 -10.24 17.44
N ASP A 64 9.84 -10.95 18.28
CA ASP A 64 10.04 -12.37 18.56
C ASP A 64 9.76 -13.21 17.32
N TYR A 65 8.66 -12.92 16.61
CA TYR A 65 8.35 -13.59 15.34
C TYR A 65 9.49 -13.44 14.33
N ARG A 66 10.03 -12.22 14.16
CA ARG A 66 11.16 -11.97 13.23
C ARG A 66 12.44 -12.68 13.66
N ALA A 67 12.69 -12.82 14.96
CA ALA A 67 13.85 -13.54 15.47
C ALA A 67 13.73 -15.06 15.23
N ALA A 68 12.52 -15.62 15.40
CA ALA A 68 12.23 -17.03 15.14
C ALA A 68 12.17 -17.36 13.64
N HIS A 69 11.85 -16.38 12.78
CA HIS A 69 11.69 -16.55 11.33
C HIS A 69 12.67 -15.66 10.55
N PRO A 70 13.97 -15.99 10.55
CA PRO A 70 14.96 -15.24 9.80
C PRO A 70 14.65 -15.36 8.30
N GLN A 71 14.07 -14.31 7.72
CA GLN A 71 13.96 -14.24 6.26
C GLN A 71 15.36 -14.10 5.67
N LYS A 72 15.69 -14.96 4.71
CA LYS A 72 16.85 -14.73 3.83
C LYS A 72 16.61 -13.37 3.19
N ALA A 73 17.43 -12.38 3.54
CA ALA A 73 17.21 -10.99 3.17
C ALA A 73 16.93 -10.92 1.66
N LEU A 74 15.67 -10.65 1.31
CA LEU A 74 15.34 -10.27 -0.06
C LEU A 74 16.18 -9.02 -0.36
N PRO A 75 16.69 -8.87 -1.59
CA PRO A 75 17.37 -7.66 -1.99
C PRO A 75 16.53 -6.47 -1.54
N GLN A 76 17.10 -5.64 -0.66
CA GLN A 76 16.42 -4.44 -0.20
C GLN A 76 16.06 -3.64 -1.44
N ALA A 77 14.80 -3.24 -1.57
CA ALA A 77 14.38 -2.38 -2.67
C ALA A 77 15.35 -1.20 -2.76
N PRO A 78 15.74 -0.78 -3.99
CA PRO A 78 16.73 0.27 -4.17
C PRO A 78 16.37 1.46 -3.29
N ARG A 79 17.35 1.92 -2.51
CA ARG A 79 17.21 3.05 -1.59
C ARG A 79 16.67 4.24 -2.39
N HIS A 80 15.43 4.62 -2.14
CA HIS A 80 14.92 5.92 -2.55
C HIS A 80 15.71 6.95 -1.74
N THR A 81 16.82 7.44 -2.29
CA THR A 81 17.40 8.71 -1.87
C THR A 81 16.26 9.71 -1.81
N GLY A 82 16.17 10.45 -0.70
CA GLY A 82 15.10 11.42 -0.45
C GLY A 82 15.02 12.47 -1.55
N GLY A 83 14.44 12.11 -2.68
CA GLY A 83 13.80 13.02 -3.59
C GLY A 83 12.61 13.66 -2.88
N PRO A 84 12.06 14.74 -3.43
CA PRO A 84 10.85 15.33 -2.89
C PRO A 84 9.84 14.22 -2.62
N MET A 85 9.29 14.22 -1.38
CA MET A 85 8.14 13.41 -1.00
C MET A 85 7.21 13.38 -2.21
N PRO A 86 6.84 12.22 -2.77
CA PRO A 86 6.01 12.21 -3.95
C PRO A 86 4.79 13.02 -3.56
N THR A 87 4.67 14.20 -4.17
CA THR A 87 3.38 14.86 -4.21
C THR A 87 2.50 13.75 -4.72
N ILE A 88 1.40 13.46 -4.03
CA ILE A 88 0.32 12.73 -4.66
C ILE A 88 -0.20 13.70 -5.73
N VAL A 89 0.59 13.91 -6.78
CA VAL A 89 0.06 14.13 -8.10
C VAL A 89 -0.85 12.92 -8.25
N PRO A 90 -2.14 13.10 -8.51
CA PRO A 90 -2.94 11.98 -8.96
C PRO A 90 -2.34 11.57 -10.31
N THR A 91 -1.26 10.78 -10.26
CA THR A 91 -0.78 9.99 -11.37
C THR A 91 -1.84 8.90 -11.46
N SER A 92 -2.96 9.26 -12.09
CA SER A 92 -3.75 8.27 -12.82
C SER A 92 -2.75 7.35 -13.49
N PRO A 93 -2.87 6.02 -13.36
CA PRO A 93 -2.06 5.13 -14.16
C PRO A 93 -2.56 5.28 -15.60
N ARG A 94 -2.11 6.33 -16.31
CA ARG A 94 -2.21 6.41 -17.76
C ARG A 94 -1.08 5.60 -18.39
N ASN A 95 -0.93 4.36 -17.93
CA ASN A 95 -0.84 3.22 -18.83
C ASN A 95 -2.26 2.66 -19.02
N GLU A 96 -3.23 3.56 -19.25
CA GLU A 96 -4.49 3.23 -19.89
C GLU A 96 -4.09 2.71 -21.27
N VAL A 97 -4.10 1.40 -21.42
CA VAL A 97 -3.88 0.73 -22.69
C VAL A 97 -4.88 1.35 -23.68
N TYR A 98 -4.40 2.18 -24.61
CA TYR A 98 -5.26 2.91 -25.54
C TYR A 98 -5.19 2.23 -26.91
N PHE A 99 -6.34 1.77 -27.39
CA PHE A 99 -6.50 1.29 -28.76
C PHE A 99 -7.24 2.32 -29.59
N ARG A 100 -6.72 2.61 -30.78
CA ARG A 100 -7.40 3.48 -31.76
C ARG A 100 -8.72 2.87 -32.22
N ASN A 101 -8.81 1.53 -32.26
CA ASN A 101 -10.00 0.79 -32.68
C ASN A 101 -9.89 -0.71 -32.32
N CYS A 102 -10.99 -1.45 -32.55
CA CYS A 102 -11.06 -2.89 -32.29
C CYS A 102 -10.14 -3.76 -33.16
N ARG A 103 -9.64 -3.27 -34.31
CA ARG A 103 -8.65 -4.03 -35.09
C ARG A 103 -7.33 -4.08 -34.33
N GLU A 104 -6.90 -2.95 -33.79
CA GLU A 104 -5.68 -2.85 -32.99
C GLU A 104 -5.80 -3.67 -31.70
N ALA A 105 -6.92 -3.56 -30.99
CA ALA A 105 -7.16 -4.33 -29.78
C ALA A 105 -7.15 -5.85 -30.02
N ARG A 106 -7.74 -6.32 -31.13
CA ARG A 106 -7.68 -7.74 -31.54
C ARG A 106 -6.26 -8.17 -31.92
N ALA A 107 -5.54 -7.36 -32.68
CA ALA A 107 -4.15 -7.65 -33.06
C ALA A 107 -3.22 -7.72 -31.85
N ALA A 108 -3.48 -6.92 -30.82
CA ALA A 108 -2.76 -6.93 -29.55
C ALA A 108 -3.23 -8.05 -28.59
N GLY A 109 -4.28 -8.81 -28.93
CA GLY A 109 -4.81 -9.89 -28.09
C GLY A 109 -5.65 -9.42 -26.90
N TYR A 110 -6.13 -8.18 -26.90
CA TYR A 110 -6.92 -7.60 -25.81
C TYR A 110 -8.43 -7.80 -25.97
N ALA A 111 -8.92 -8.15 -27.16
CA ALA A 111 -10.36 -8.30 -27.41
C ALA A 111 -10.83 -9.77 -27.29
N PRO A 112 -12.04 -10.02 -26.75
CA PRO A 112 -13.03 -9.05 -26.24
C PRO A 112 -12.63 -8.42 -24.90
N MET A 113 -12.94 -7.13 -24.71
CA MET A 113 -12.63 -6.35 -23.51
C MET A 113 -13.90 -6.08 -22.70
N TYR A 114 -13.87 -6.29 -21.38
CA TYR A 114 -15.04 -6.08 -20.51
C TYR A 114 -14.97 -4.74 -19.78
N ARG A 115 -16.14 -4.18 -19.42
CA ARG A 115 -16.25 -2.95 -18.63
C ARG A 115 -15.37 -3.01 -17.37
N GLY A 116 -14.48 -2.02 -17.23
CA GLY A 116 -13.52 -1.93 -16.12
C GLY A 116 -12.15 -2.56 -16.40
N GLN A 117 -11.97 -3.27 -17.52
CA GLN A 117 -10.65 -3.75 -17.94
C GLN A 117 -9.82 -2.64 -18.58
N PRO A 118 -8.47 -2.72 -18.48
CA PRO A 118 -7.57 -1.81 -19.18
C PRO A 118 -7.86 -1.79 -20.69
N GLY A 119 -8.13 -0.60 -21.23
CA GLY A 119 -8.44 -0.39 -22.64
C GLY A 119 -9.90 -0.57 -23.04
N TYR A 120 -10.79 -0.94 -22.11
CA TYR A 120 -12.23 -0.81 -22.34
C TYR A 120 -12.61 0.67 -22.45
N ARG A 121 -13.41 1.00 -23.47
CA ARG A 121 -14.02 2.32 -23.64
C ARG A 121 -15.47 2.15 -24.08
N PRO A 122 -16.43 2.90 -23.51
CA PRO A 122 -17.84 2.84 -23.91
C PRO A 122 -18.04 3.09 -25.41
N GLU A 123 -17.18 3.91 -26.03
CA GLU A 123 -17.28 4.18 -27.48
C GLU A 123 -16.92 2.96 -28.37
N MET A 124 -16.32 1.91 -27.81
CA MET A 124 -15.99 0.65 -28.51
C MET A 124 -16.99 -0.48 -28.23
N ASP A 125 -17.98 -0.21 -27.39
CA ASP A 125 -19.08 -1.07 -26.96
C ASP A 125 -20.36 -0.57 -27.68
N GLY A 126 -20.53 -1.02 -28.92
CA GLY A 126 -21.51 -0.44 -29.86
C GLY A 126 -22.97 -0.64 -29.43
N ASP A 127 -23.25 -1.71 -28.70
CA ASP A 127 -24.56 -2.07 -28.15
C ASP A 127 -24.68 -1.79 -26.63
N ASN A 128 -23.63 -1.25 -26.02
CA ASN A 128 -23.57 -0.84 -24.61
C ASN A 128 -23.83 -1.97 -23.60
N ASP A 129 -23.54 -3.22 -23.99
CA ASP A 129 -23.79 -4.41 -23.19
C ASP A 129 -22.69 -4.67 -22.14
N GLY A 130 -21.60 -3.89 -22.20
CA GLY A 130 -20.45 -4.02 -21.32
C GLY A 130 -19.27 -4.76 -21.95
N VAL A 131 -19.34 -5.15 -23.23
CA VAL A 131 -18.30 -5.88 -23.95
C VAL A 131 -17.86 -5.10 -25.19
N ALA A 132 -16.64 -4.56 -25.15
CA ALA A 132 -16.03 -3.88 -26.29
C ALA A 132 -15.33 -4.88 -27.22
N CYS A 133 -15.40 -4.60 -28.53
CA CYS A 133 -14.67 -5.34 -29.57
C CYS A 133 -15.01 -6.82 -29.70
N GLU A 134 -16.26 -7.20 -29.42
CA GLU A 134 -16.76 -8.56 -29.57
C GLU A 134 -16.45 -9.17 -30.96
N PRO A 135 -16.31 -10.51 -31.04
CA PRO A 135 -16.29 -11.21 -32.31
C PRO A 135 -17.59 -10.95 -33.07
N TYR A 136 -17.51 -10.66 -34.37
CA TYR A 136 -18.68 -10.58 -35.24
C TYR A 136 -19.49 -11.89 -35.13
N ARG A 137 -20.63 -11.85 -34.43
CA ARG A 137 -21.63 -12.90 -34.51
C ARG A 137 -22.51 -12.56 -35.70
N GLY A 138 -22.14 -13.08 -36.88
CA GLY A 138 -22.93 -12.92 -38.09
C GLY A 138 -24.38 -13.28 -37.82
N ARG A 139 -25.28 -12.31 -38.01
CA ARG A 139 -26.68 -12.58 -38.36
C ARG A 139 -26.83 -12.30 -39.85
#